data_AF-A0A3D9ZJI0-F1
#
_entry.id   AF-A0A3D9ZJI0-F1
#
_cell.length_a   1.000
_cell.length_b   1.000
_cell.length_c   1.000
_cell.angle_alpha   90.00
_cell.angle_beta   90.00
_cell.angle_gamma   90.00
#
_symmetry.space_group_name_H-M   'P 1'
#
loop_
_entity.id
_entity.type
_entity.pdbx_description
1 polymer ?
#
loop_
_entity_poly.entity_id
_entity_poly.type
_entity_poly.pdbx_seq_one_letter_code
_entity_poly.pdbx_strand_id
1 'polypeptide(L)'
;MSEWDTSHLASDPAGVDGLGSGDETGGFADGPAGFGAPHSIVEHDLDGGRTYITDLDGDGYADLVSVDGDHDGVIEAAYHDSDGDGRLDTIMRDYDEDGVADQYLTDANGDGHTDAVASDINNDGRVDSLALDTDFDGRTDAWVRDTNYDGIADYASMRPSPFATN
;
A
#
# COMPACT_ATOMS: atom_id res chain seq x y z
N MET A 1 10.12 34.18 41.38
CA MET A 1 10.63 35.50 41.79
C MET A 1 11.77 35.20 42.75
N SER A 2 13.05 35.46 42.50
CA SER A 2 13.78 36.47 41.72
C SER A 2 15.28 36.05 41.79
N GLU A 3 16.00 35.87 40.67
CA GLU A 3 16.86 36.86 39.96
C GLU A 3 18.39 36.72 40.24
N TRP A 4 19.14 36.47 39.14
CA TRP A 4 20.46 36.97 38.67
C TRP A 4 21.71 36.94 39.59
N ASP A 5 22.79 36.20 39.25
CA ASP A 5 23.92 36.48 38.31
C ASP A 5 25.14 37.15 39.00
N THR A 6 26.35 36.60 38.84
CA THR A 6 27.54 37.37 38.36
C THR A 6 28.77 36.48 38.15
N SER A 7 29.09 36.31 36.86
CA SER A 7 30.39 36.20 36.19
C SER A 7 31.71 36.40 36.98
N HIS A 8 32.73 35.60 36.65
CA HIS A 8 34.04 36.00 36.06
C HIS A 8 34.99 34.79 36.06
N LEU A 9 35.30 34.20 34.91
CA LEU A 9 36.43 34.54 34.01
C LEU A 9 37.81 34.39 34.67
N ALA A 10 38.52 33.33 34.27
CA ALA A 10 39.96 33.31 33.97
C ALA A 10 40.23 32.00 33.21
N SER A 11 40.22 32.03 31.87
CA SER A 11 41.38 32.28 31.00
C SER A 11 42.11 30.98 30.61
N ASP A 12 41.73 30.47 29.43
CA ASP A 12 42.53 29.89 28.32
C ASP A 12 44.06 29.71 28.50
N PRO A 13 44.74 28.93 27.62
CA PRO A 13 44.34 27.74 26.87
C PRO A 13 45.46 26.66 26.82
N ALA A 14 45.13 25.42 26.45
CA ALA A 14 45.88 24.57 25.51
C ALA A 14 45.50 23.08 25.66
N GLY A 15 44.88 22.53 24.60
CA GLY A 15 45.04 21.12 24.23
C GLY A 15 43.90 20.17 24.60
N VAL A 16 42.77 20.28 23.90
CA VAL A 16 42.17 19.17 23.12
C VAL A 16 41.22 19.79 22.08
N ASP A 17 41.77 20.04 20.92
CA ASP A 17 41.08 20.35 19.67
C ASP A 17 40.53 19.05 19.06
N GLY A 18 39.23 19.05 18.77
CA GLY A 18 38.63 18.02 17.91
C GLY A 18 37.26 17.48 18.29
N LEU A 19 36.39 18.25 18.96
CA LEU A 19 34.94 17.98 18.93
C LEU A 19 34.21 19.29 18.64
N GLY A 20 33.92 19.50 17.36
CA GLY A 20 33.23 20.69 16.90
C GLY A 20 33.13 20.79 15.37
N SER A 21 32.17 20.08 14.81
CA SER A 21 31.31 20.59 13.73
C SER A 21 30.05 19.73 13.82
N GLY A 22 28.95 20.15 14.42
CA GLY A 22 28.32 21.46 14.27
C GLY A 22 27.06 21.22 13.47
N ASP A 23 25.92 21.69 13.99
CA ASP A 23 24.58 21.69 13.35
C ASP A 23 24.00 20.29 13.04
N GLU A 24 22.78 19.93 13.39
CA GLU A 24 21.55 20.70 13.23
C GLU A 24 20.56 20.37 14.36
N THR A 25 20.28 21.35 15.22
CA THR A 25 18.91 21.56 15.70
C THR A 25 18.22 22.38 14.60
N GLY A 26 17.68 21.71 13.59
CA GLY A 26 17.08 22.37 12.44
C GLY A 26 16.59 21.35 11.42
N GLY A 27 15.31 21.44 11.06
CA GLY A 27 14.76 20.72 9.92
C GLY A 27 13.74 19.63 10.28
N PHE A 28 12.50 20.05 10.51
CA PHE A 28 11.42 19.48 9.69
C PHE A 28 11.74 19.82 8.23
N ALA A 29 12.73 19.13 7.66
CA ALA A 29 13.24 19.44 6.35
C ALA A 29 12.11 19.20 5.36
N ASP A 30 11.62 20.31 4.85
CA ASP A 30 10.96 20.48 3.57
C ASP A 30 11.77 19.72 2.49
N GLY A 31 11.42 18.45 2.25
CA GLY A 31 12.06 17.53 1.29
C GLY A 31 11.58 16.09 1.52
N PRO A 32 11.22 15.32 0.46
CA PRO A 32 10.46 14.08 0.63
C PRO A 32 11.27 13.07 1.44
N ALA A 33 10.62 12.52 2.47
CA ALA A 33 11.20 11.58 3.40
C ALA A 33 11.40 10.22 2.72
N GLY A 34 12.63 9.84 2.41
CA GLY A 34 12.94 8.49 1.95
C GLY A 34 13.93 7.82 2.88
N PHE A 35 13.53 6.70 3.50
CA PHE A 35 14.40 5.92 4.40
C PHE A 35 15.45 5.08 3.64
N GLY A 36 15.56 5.19 2.31
CA GLY A 36 16.71 4.76 1.51
C GLY A 36 17.03 3.26 1.54
N ALA A 37 16.17 2.45 2.16
CA ALA A 37 16.24 1.01 2.26
C ALA A 37 14.83 0.46 2.52
N PRO A 38 14.54 -0.78 2.06
CA PRO A 38 13.29 -1.44 2.37
C PRO A 38 13.09 -1.55 3.88
N HIS A 39 11.91 -1.18 4.35
CA HIS A 39 11.55 -1.26 5.75
C HIS A 39 10.08 -1.65 5.92
N SER A 40 9.80 -2.42 6.96
CA SER A 40 8.43 -2.80 7.32
C SER A 40 8.06 -2.26 8.70
N ILE A 41 6.94 -1.58 8.79
CA ILE A 41 6.29 -1.19 10.03
C ILE A 41 5.21 -2.22 10.33
N VAL A 42 5.14 -2.67 11.59
CA VAL A 42 4.05 -3.52 12.07
C VAL A 42 3.27 -2.74 13.10
N GLU A 43 2.00 -2.49 12.80
CA GLU A 43 1.03 -1.94 13.74
C GLU A 43 0.30 -3.08 14.44
N HIS A 44 0.09 -2.90 15.74
CA HIS A 44 -0.64 -3.82 16.58
C HIS A 44 -1.87 -3.11 17.14
N ASP A 45 -3.05 -3.56 16.74
CA ASP A 45 -4.32 -3.01 17.20
C ASP A 45 -4.64 -3.47 18.63
N LEU A 46 -5.49 -2.71 19.32
CA LEU A 46 -5.86 -2.97 20.72
C LEU A 46 -6.72 -4.23 20.89
N ASP A 47 -7.41 -4.65 19.84
CA ASP A 47 -8.14 -5.91 19.77
C ASP A 47 -7.23 -7.11 19.44
N GLY A 48 -5.97 -6.85 19.09
CA GLY A 48 -4.95 -7.83 18.75
C GLY A 48 -4.54 -7.78 17.27
N GLY A 49 -5.25 -6.99 16.44
CA GLY A 49 -5.08 -6.88 14.99
C GLY A 49 -3.65 -6.61 14.61
N ARG A 50 -3.24 -7.10 13.44
CA ARG A 50 -1.92 -6.81 12.89
C ARG A 50 -2.06 -6.21 11.51
N THR A 51 -1.46 -5.06 11.35
CA THR A 51 -1.27 -4.44 10.04
C THR A 51 0.21 -4.37 9.74
N TYR A 52 0.61 -4.93 8.61
CA TYR A 52 1.97 -4.90 8.10
C TYR A 52 2.03 -3.87 6.98
N ILE A 53 2.90 -2.87 7.11
CA ILE A 53 3.13 -1.83 6.09
C ILE A 53 4.57 -1.99 5.64
N THR A 54 4.81 -2.23 4.36
CA THR A 54 6.15 -2.48 3.81
C THR A 54 6.44 -1.47 2.72
N ASP A 55 7.51 -0.73 2.91
CA ASP A 55 8.23 0.04 1.90
C ASP A 55 9.36 -0.87 1.38
N LEU A 56 9.32 -1.24 0.10
CA LEU A 56 10.29 -2.11 -0.57
C LEU A 56 11.38 -1.30 -1.29
N ASP A 57 11.07 -0.10 -1.78
CA ASP A 57 12.00 0.70 -2.58
C ASP A 57 12.74 1.80 -1.79
N GLY A 58 12.28 2.07 -0.56
CA GLY A 58 12.85 3.01 0.39
C GLY A 58 12.46 4.47 0.15
N ASP A 59 11.43 4.73 -0.66
CA ASP A 59 10.99 6.06 -1.01
C ASP A 59 10.13 6.74 0.08
N GLY A 60 9.76 5.99 1.12
CA GLY A 60 8.96 6.46 2.26
C GLY A 60 7.46 6.33 2.09
N TYR A 61 7.00 5.77 0.98
CA TYR A 61 5.63 5.34 0.74
C TYR A 61 5.49 3.83 0.94
N ALA A 62 4.24 3.36 1.07
CA ALA A 62 3.97 1.95 1.32
C ALA A 62 3.70 1.23 0.00
N ASP A 63 4.54 0.25 -0.33
CA ASP A 63 4.37 -0.62 -1.50
C ASP A 63 3.38 -1.76 -1.24
N LEU A 64 3.31 -2.23 0.02
CA LEU A 64 2.46 -3.35 0.42
C LEU A 64 1.89 -3.11 1.81
N VAL A 65 0.58 -3.21 1.95
CA VAL A 65 -0.12 -3.22 3.23
C VAL A 65 -0.87 -4.54 3.37
N SER A 66 -0.73 -5.25 4.49
CA SER A 66 -1.44 -6.50 4.77
C SER A 66 -2.08 -6.46 6.14
N VAL A 67 -3.29 -7.01 6.28
CA VAL A 67 -4.09 -6.99 7.50
C VAL A 67 -4.39 -8.44 7.91
N ASP A 68 -4.12 -8.74 9.17
CA ASP A 68 -4.48 -9.94 9.94
C ASP A 68 -5.35 -9.47 11.11
N GLY A 69 -6.67 -9.43 10.88
CA GLY A 69 -7.67 -8.84 11.75
C GLY A 69 -8.09 -9.75 12.89
N ASP A 70 -8.02 -11.07 12.73
CA ASP A 70 -8.49 -12.05 13.72
C ASP A 70 -7.37 -12.76 14.52
N HIS A 71 -6.11 -12.55 14.11
CA HIS A 71 -4.86 -12.97 14.75
C HIS A 71 -4.58 -14.45 14.65
N ASP A 72 -5.15 -15.12 13.67
CA ASP A 72 -4.83 -16.50 13.36
C ASP A 72 -3.50 -16.65 12.57
N GLY A 73 -3.01 -15.54 12.03
CA GLY A 73 -1.76 -15.44 11.26
C GLY A 73 -1.93 -15.59 9.76
N VAL A 74 -3.16 -15.64 9.26
CA VAL A 74 -3.54 -15.52 7.86
C VAL A 74 -3.89 -14.06 7.56
N ILE A 75 -3.67 -13.62 6.33
CA ILE A 75 -3.95 -12.26 5.89
C ILE A 75 -5.33 -12.25 5.24
N GLU A 76 -6.31 -11.52 5.78
CA GLU A 76 -7.64 -11.43 5.17
C GLU A 76 -7.71 -10.35 4.09
N ALA A 77 -6.83 -9.34 4.17
CA ALA A 77 -6.75 -8.28 3.17
C ALA A 77 -5.32 -7.81 2.93
N ALA A 78 -4.96 -7.65 1.66
CA ALA A 78 -3.72 -7.02 1.25
C ALA A 78 -3.98 -5.91 0.23
N TYR A 79 -3.11 -4.91 0.24
CA TYR A 79 -3.13 -3.76 -0.65
C TYR A 79 -1.74 -3.59 -1.24
N HIS A 80 -1.63 -3.35 -2.54
CA HIS A 80 -0.36 -3.20 -3.24
C HIS A 80 -0.35 -1.94 -4.09
N ASP A 81 0.75 -1.21 -4.05
CA ASP A 81 1.10 -0.18 -5.02
C ASP A 81 1.93 -0.86 -6.11
N SER A 82 1.35 -1.03 -7.29
CA SER A 82 1.97 -1.77 -8.39
C SER A 82 2.77 -0.85 -9.31
N ASP A 83 2.51 0.46 -9.30
CA ASP A 83 3.16 1.44 -10.16
C ASP A 83 4.21 2.32 -9.46
N GLY A 84 4.24 2.27 -8.13
CA GLY A 84 5.19 2.97 -7.27
C GLY A 84 4.94 4.47 -7.22
N ASP A 85 3.69 4.92 -7.37
CA ASP A 85 3.33 6.33 -7.26
C ASP A 85 3.04 6.79 -5.81
N GLY A 86 3.10 5.85 -4.87
CA GLY A 86 2.81 6.01 -3.45
C GLY A 86 1.34 5.82 -3.09
N ARG A 87 0.51 5.31 -4.01
CA ARG A 87 -0.91 5.00 -3.81
C ARG A 87 -1.17 3.53 -4.08
N LEU A 88 -1.89 2.91 -3.16
CA LEU A 88 -2.30 1.52 -3.28
C LEU A 88 -3.36 1.40 -4.39
N ASP A 89 -3.01 0.73 -5.49
CA ASP A 89 -3.87 0.52 -6.65
C ASP A 89 -4.58 -0.84 -6.62
N THR A 90 -4.02 -1.83 -5.94
CA THR A 90 -4.50 -3.22 -5.98
C THR A 90 -4.92 -3.67 -4.59
N ILE A 91 -6.07 -4.33 -4.49
CA ILE A 91 -6.63 -4.89 -3.27
C ILE A 91 -6.85 -6.39 -3.48
N MET A 92 -6.39 -7.19 -2.54
CA MET A 92 -6.60 -8.63 -2.49
C MET A 92 -7.35 -8.95 -1.20
N ARG A 93 -8.34 -9.82 -1.25
CA ARG A 93 -9.08 -10.29 -0.09
C ARG A 93 -9.19 -11.79 -0.09
N ASP A 94 -8.94 -12.38 1.05
CA ASP A 94 -9.07 -13.80 1.34
C ASP A 94 -10.13 -13.90 2.45
N TYR A 95 -11.33 -14.39 2.11
CA TYR A 95 -12.45 -14.43 3.05
C TYR A 95 -12.53 -15.75 3.81
N ASP A 96 -11.93 -16.82 3.29
CA ASP A 96 -11.92 -18.13 3.92
C ASP A 96 -10.58 -18.49 4.59
N GLU A 97 -9.60 -17.58 4.51
CA GLU A 97 -8.30 -17.62 5.18
C GLU A 97 -7.51 -18.87 4.77
N ASP A 98 -7.61 -19.27 3.49
CA ASP A 98 -6.89 -20.43 2.95
C ASP A 98 -5.51 -20.07 2.37
N GLY A 99 -5.20 -18.77 2.28
CA GLY A 99 -3.97 -18.21 1.74
C GLY A 99 -4.04 -17.90 0.24
N VAL A 100 -5.19 -18.08 -0.41
CA VAL A 100 -5.48 -17.69 -1.79
C VAL A 100 -6.51 -16.57 -1.75
N ALA A 101 -6.27 -15.47 -2.48
CA ALA A 101 -7.24 -14.39 -2.48
C ALA A 101 -8.47 -14.75 -3.32
N ASP A 102 -9.64 -14.61 -2.70
CA ASP A 102 -10.97 -14.75 -3.28
C ASP A 102 -11.38 -13.58 -4.16
N GLN A 103 -10.80 -12.41 -3.92
CA GLN A 103 -11.15 -11.20 -4.65
C GLN A 103 -9.94 -10.33 -4.91
N TYR A 104 -9.78 -9.90 -6.15
CA TYR A 104 -8.80 -8.92 -6.59
C TYR A 104 -9.54 -7.70 -7.14
N LEU A 105 -9.16 -6.51 -6.69
CA LEU A 105 -9.62 -5.23 -7.24
C LEU A 105 -8.39 -4.43 -7.64
N THR A 106 -8.43 -3.76 -8.79
CA THR A 106 -7.34 -2.89 -9.25
C THR A 106 -7.90 -1.57 -9.78
N ASP A 107 -7.31 -0.45 -9.37
CA ASP A 107 -7.49 0.93 -9.86
C ASP A 107 -6.19 1.33 -10.58
N ALA A 108 -6.06 0.92 -11.84
CA ALA A 108 -4.82 1.04 -12.61
C ALA A 108 -4.52 2.47 -13.09
N ASN A 109 -5.48 3.39 -13.00
CA ASN A 109 -5.28 4.79 -13.40
C ASN A 109 -5.22 5.77 -12.21
N GLY A 110 -5.46 5.28 -10.98
CA GLY A 110 -5.39 6.05 -9.75
C GLY A 110 -6.49 7.11 -9.63
N ASP A 111 -7.63 6.93 -10.31
CA ASP A 111 -8.74 7.88 -10.29
C ASP A 111 -9.73 7.65 -9.14
N GLY A 112 -9.54 6.58 -8.36
CA GLY A 112 -10.38 6.18 -7.24
C GLY A 112 -11.55 5.28 -7.63
N HIS A 113 -11.67 4.90 -8.89
CA HIS A 113 -12.60 3.89 -9.38
C HIS A 113 -11.88 2.59 -9.67
N THR A 114 -12.57 1.47 -9.43
CA THR A 114 -11.98 0.16 -9.70
C THR A 114 -12.14 -0.19 -11.17
N ASP A 115 -11.01 -0.44 -11.82
CA ASP A 115 -10.90 -0.77 -13.23
C ASP A 115 -11.04 -2.27 -13.49
N ALA A 116 -10.57 -3.09 -12.56
CA ALA A 116 -10.68 -4.54 -12.68
C ALA A 116 -11.14 -5.15 -11.36
N VAL A 117 -12.10 -6.07 -11.44
CA VAL A 117 -12.53 -6.91 -10.32
C VAL A 117 -12.52 -8.35 -10.76
N ALA A 118 -11.68 -9.19 -10.14
CA ALA A 118 -11.72 -10.63 -10.28
C ALA A 118 -12.22 -11.25 -8.97
N SER A 119 -13.06 -12.28 -9.05
CA SER A 119 -13.49 -13.05 -7.89
C SER A 119 -13.41 -14.54 -8.18
N ASP A 120 -12.93 -15.29 -7.20
CA ASP A 120 -13.04 -16.73 -7.02
C ASP A 120 -14.13 -16.96 -5.95
N ILE A 121 -15.24 -17.58 -6.34
CA ILE A 121 -16.43 -17.73 -5.48
C ILE A 121 -16.43 -19.10 -4.81
N ASN A 122 -15.74 -20.08 -5.40
CA ASN A 122 -15.70 -21.45 -4.92
C ASN A 122 -14.38 -21.82 -4.21
N ASN A 123 -13.44 -20.86 -4.15
CA ASN A 123 -12.15 -20.96 -3.48
C ASN A 123 -11.32 -22.12 -4.07
N ASP A 124 -11.38 -22.32 -5.39
CA ASP A 124 -10.63 -23.37 -6.08
C ASP A 124 -9.30 -22.89 -6.69
N GLY A 125 -9.00 -21.60 -6.51
CA GLY A 125 -7.83 -20.90 -7.03
C GLY A 125 -8.01 -20.42 -8.47
N ARG A 126 -9.23 -20.43 -9.01
CA ARG A 126 -9.55 -19.94 -10.37
C ARG A 126 -10.54 -18.80 -10.30
N VAL A 127 -10.39 -17.88 -11.25
CA VAL A 127 -11.31 -16.76 -11.36
C VAL A 127 -12.64 -17.22 -11.95
N ASP A 128 -13.70 -17.07 -11.15
CA ASP A 128 -15.08 -17.37 -11.52
C ASP A 128 -15.78 -16.20 -12.17
N SER A 129 -15.39 -14.97 -11.82
CA SER A 129 -15.93 -13.77 -12.44
C SER A 129 -14.86 -12.71 -12.58
N LEU A 130 -14.87 -12.02 -13.71
CA LEU A 130 -13.99 -10.88 -13.97
C LEU A 130 -14.82 -9.77 -14.59
N ALA A 131 -14.69 -8.56 -14.06
CA ALA A 131 -15.26 -7.33 -14.59
C ALA A 131 -14.13 -6.35 -14.88
N LEU A 132 -14.21 -5.65 -16.01
CA LEU A 132 -13.24 -4.66 -16.46
C LEU A 132 -13.97 -3.39 -16.90
N ASP A 133 -13.48 -2.25 -16.45
CA ASP A 133 -13.69 -0.93 -17.01
C ASP A 133 -12.45 -0.59 -17.85
N THR A 134 -12.61 -0.50 -19.16
CA THR A 134 -11.46 -0.36 -20.08
C THR A 134 -11.26 1.06 -20.56
N ASP A 135 -12.29 1.91 -20.43
CA ASP A 135 -12.24 3.32 -20.76
C ASP A 135 -12.20 4.24 -19.54
N PHE A 136 -12.19 3.65 -18.33
CA PHE A 136 -12.02 4.31 -17.05
C PHE A 136 -13.14 5.34 -16.79
N ASP A 137 -14.37 5.01 -17.16
CA ASP A 137 -15.55 5.87 -16.97
C ASP A 137 -16.32 5.59 -15.66
N GLY A 138 -15.80 4.67 -14.85
CA GLY A 138 -16.39 4.15 -13.62
C GLY A 138 -17.50 3.12 -13.87
N ARG A 139 -17.60 2.57 -15.09
CA ARG A 139 -18.59 1.55 -15.46
C ARG A 139 -17.91 0.37 -16.13
N THR A 140 -18.36 -0.81 -15.73
CA THR A 140 -17.93 -2.05 -16.37
C THR A 140 -18.25 -2.07 -17.86
N ASP A 141 -17.21 -2.19 -18.67
CA ASP A 141 -17.26 -2.40 -20.11
C ASP A 141 -17.33 -3.87 -20.46
N ALA A 142 -16.50 -4.67 -19.81
CA ALA A 142 -16.37 -6.09 -20.05
C ALA A 142 -16.65 -6.86 -18.78
N TRP A 143 -17.35 -7.99 -18.90
CA TRP A 143 -17.40 -8.94 -17.82
C TRP A 143 -17.51 -10.36 -18.34
N VAL A 144 -16.98 -11.29 -17.56
CA VAL A 144 -17.11 -12.73 -17.77
C VAL A 144 -17.52 -13.40 -16.48
N ARG A 145 -18.21 -14.54 -16.61
CA ARG A 145 -18.61 -15.37 -15.48
C ARG A 145 -18.58 -16.83 -15.89
N ASP A 146 -17.83 -17.62 -15.14
CA ASP A 146 -17.94 -19.07 -15.04
C ASP A 146 -18.96 -19.40 -13.94
N THR A 147 -19.99 -20.17 -14.27
CA THR A 147 -21.02 -20.60 -13.32
C THR A 147 -20.92 -22.07 -12.97
N ASN A 148 -20.12 -22.82 -13.72
CA ASN A 148 -19.96 -24.25 -13.58
C ASN A 148 -18.59 -24.63 -12.99
N TYR A 149 -17.68 -23.65 -12.90
CA TYR A 149 -16.36 -23.73 -12.29
C TYR A 149 -15.42 -24.70 -13.01
N ASP A 150 -15.48 -24.73 -14.35
CA ASP A 150 -14.58 -25.53 -15.19
C ASP A 150 -13.37 -24.73 -15.69
N GLY A 151 -13.28 -23.45 -15.33
CA GLY A 151 -12.25 -22.50 -15.75
C GLY A 151 -12.49 -21.91 -17.14
N ILE A 152 -13.67 -22.13 -17.74
CA ILE A 152 -14.11 -21.54 -18.99
C ILE A 152 -15.36 -20.73 -18.71
N ALA A 153 -15.33 -19.44 -19.07
CA ALA A 153 -16.49 -18.58 -18.88
C ALA A 153 -17.73 -19.07 -19.65
N ASP A 154 -18.84 -19.24 -18.93
CA ASP A 154 -20.17 -19.53 -19.48
C ASP A 154 -20.81 -18.28 -20.09
N TYR A 155 -20.61 -17.14 -19.42
CA TYR A 155 -21.15 -15.85 -19.81
C TYR A 155 -20.02 -14.86 -20.05
N ALA A 156 -20.14 -14.10 -21.12
CA ALA A 156 -19.26 -12.99 -21.41
C ALA A 156 -20.05 -11.87 -22.08
N SER A 157 -19.75 -10.64 -21.71
CA SER A 157 -20.26 -9.45 -22.37
C SER A 157 -19.13 -8.46 -22.49
N MET A 158 -19.07 -7.79 -23.64
CA MET A 158 -18.19 -6.65 -23.87
C MET A 158 -19.04 -5.56 -24.49
N ARG A 159 -19.02 -4.37 -23.90
CA ARG A 159 -19.55 -3.17 -24.52
C ARG A 159 -18.55 -2.75 -25.59
N PRO A 160 -18.96 -2.64 -26.86
CA PRO A 160 -18.05 -2.18 -27.89
C PRO A 160 -17.68 -0.73 -27.59
N SER A 161 -16.38 -0.45 -27.43
CA SER A 161 -15.89 0.90 -27.28
C SER A 161 -16.36 1.73 -28.49
N PRO A 162 -16.96 2.92 -28.28
CA PRO A 162 -17.46 3.75 -29.38
C PRO A 162 -16.35 4.23 -30.35
N PHE A 163 -15.08 4.01 -30.01
CA PHE A 163 -13.90 4.35 -30.79
C PHE A 163 -13.25 3.17 -31.52
N ALA A 164 -13.82 1.97 -31.48
CA ALA A 164 -13.36 0.85 -32.30
C ALA A 164 -13.64 1.16 -33.79
N THR A 165 -12.68 1.83 -34.45
CA THR A 165 -12.72 2.09 -35.88
C THR A 165 -12.31 0.81 -36.61
N ASN A 166 -13.22 0.29 -37.44
CA ASN A 166 -13.01 -0.85 -38.35
C ASN A 166 -12.18 -0.45 -39.58
#